data_AF-A0A365NBG9-F1
#
_entry.id   AF-A0A365NBG9-F1
#
_cell.length_a   1.000
_cell.length_b   1.000
_cell.length_c   1.000
_cell.angle_alpha   90.00
_cell.angle_beta   90.00
_cell.angle_gamma   90.00
#
_symmetry.space_group_name_H-M   'P 1'
#
loop_
_entity.id
_entity.type
_entity.pdbx_description
1 polymer ?
#
loop_
_entity_poly.entity_id
_entity_poly.type
_entity_poly.pdbx_seq_one_letter_code
_entity_poly.pdbx_strand_id
1 'polypeptide(L)'
;MPTSLYDLIIPTFIKGLQTFDHVLTKAEQYAKEKGLDADEVFPQARLVDDQLPLVFQVQTATKAVQTTIGRLTGVEPTFFEDNEKTIADLHARIQKALEAVKSVKPEDVNSREDVKVDLPRPDRILHLTVKEATLYHGQTNFFFHIVTGYSILRAQGVPIGKADYLGSFLAQIYRSRSLMQSYNLMRADVSAATSGTQSISYEVDYPLLRQRIDRRIQPSHSWGWASPQLEPMEFSLVVWTGDGDSACFVKGNNQVFLPRNVTSGCVDPALAGNLATEALMRSPGLVERIRQSKSSEEREVDMNGIAFPAVYSNLDKLLLIVDPETYHISSAQKNNICSTETLQKTCTSQTTKNQRLSVVLEEFVIDKISATAKFSNSFFDLVPHGQKVNISDKPPDVPSGLVTDYSTSLLGSPVKNVSVDALKSSRPVDLLQVCWLITDDSHDLGLKQLIIEFETEVIVCDAPPFWSEAVMEWIKRNIGKKVTYVAWRRSNYVRAGAKLIIPEMAVDYWSSIPGAEFIAFNQTHPYVHRDVQAWFNWADQAPHAADWTYVMVTERCPNKNSSIFVFEADTWEAGLSVDLGNQQQMRQWLDQLLDDGLPRSAM
;
A
#
# COMPACT_ATOMS: atom_id res chain seq x y z
N MET A 1 -14.53 -9.96 12.12
CA MET A 1 -14.83 -11.21 12.85
C MET A 1 -13.89 -11.30 14.06
N PRO A 2 -14.30 -11.93 15.17
CA PRO A 2 -13.39 -12.20 16.29
C PRO A 2 -12.29 -13.19 15.86
N THR A 3 -11.06 -12.96 16.31
CA THR A 3 -9.90 -13.83 16.04
C THR A 3 -10.08 -15.18 16.75
N SER A 4 -9.86 -16.30 16.04
CA SER A 4 -10.01 -17.64 16.61
C SER A 4 -8.78 -18.09 17.40
N LEU A 5 -8.94 -19.04 18.33
CA LEU A 5 -7.79 -19.58 19.08
C LEU A 5 -6.76 -20.26 18.17
N TYR A 6 -7.20 -20.89 17.09
CA TYR A 6 -6.31 -21.43 16.05
C TYR A 6 -5.40 -20.34 15.45
N ASP A 7 -6.01 -19.24 14.99
CA ASP A 7 -5.30 -18.14 14.31
C ASP A 7 -4.27 -17.46 15.22
N LEU A 8 -4.55 -17.44 16.53
CA LEU A 8 -3.63 -16.88 17.52
C LEU A 8 -2.44 -17.78 17.83
N ILE A 9 -2.65 -19.10 17.89
CA ILE A 9 -1.67 -20.02 18.49
C ILE A 9 -0.84 -20.76 17.45
N ILE A 10 -1.47 -21.36 16.45
CA ILE A 10 -0.79 -22.25 15.50
C ILE A 10 0.26 -21.48 14.67
N PRO A 11 -0.05 -20.32 14.05
CA PRO A 11 0.95 -19.51 13.36
C PRO A 11 2.07 -19.03 14.28
N THR A 12 1.75 -18.70 15.53
CA THR A 12 2.73 -18.21 16.52
C THR A 12 3.75 -19.27 16.89
N PHE A 13 3.32 -20.52 17.10
CA PHE A 13 4.23 -21.64 17.35
C PHE A 13 5.10 -21.99 16.15
N ILE A 14 4.54 -21.98 14.94
CA ILE A 14 5.33 -22.18 13.71
C ILE A 14 6.45 -21.13 13.63
N LYS A 15 6.11 -19.84 13.80
CA LYS A 15 7.06 -18.73 13.73
C LYS A 15 8.13 -18.82 14.83
N GLY A 16 7.75 -19.19 16.06
CA GLY A 16 8.70 -19.37 17.16
C GLY A 16 9.65 -20.54 16.95
N LEU A 17 9.18 -21.67 16.43
CA LEU A 17 10.03 -22.82 16.11
C LEU A 17 11.01 -22.49 14.98
N GLN A 18 10.55 -21.80 13.93
CA GLN A 18 11.42 -21.30 12.85
C GLN A 18 12.47 -20.30 13.36
N THR A 19 12.12 -19.47 14.33
CA THR A 19 13.08 -18.57 14.99
C THR A 19 14.15 -19.37 15.72
N PHE A 20 13.75 -20.42 16.44
CA PHE A 20 14.69 -21.25 17.19
C PHE A 20 15.65 -22.01 16.25
N ASP A 21 15.12 -22.53 15.14
CA ASP A 21 15.90 -23.15 14.06
C ASP A 21 16.92 -22.15 13.47
N HIS A 22 16.48 -20.94 13.13
CA HIS A 22 17.35 -19.89 12.57
C HIS A 22 18.52 -19.51 13.48
N VAL A 23 18.29 -19.36 14.79
CA VAL A 23 19.37 -18.98 15.72
C VAL A 23 20.36 -20.13 15.95
N LEU A 24 19.93 -21.40 15.83
CA LEU A 24 20.84 -22.55 15.84
C LEU A 24 21.72 -22.54 14.58
N THR A 25 21.15 -22.29 13.40
CA THR A 25 21.93 -22.16 12.16
C THR A 25 22.97 -21.03 12.27
N LYS A 26 22.63 -19.91 12.90
CA LYS A 26 23.59 -18.82 13.18
C LYS A 26 24.72 -19.26 14.13
N ALA A 27 24.42 -20.12 15.10
CA ALA A 27 25.43 -20.69 15.99
C ALA A 27 26.40 -21.61 15.24
N GLU A 28 25.91 -22.48 14.36
CA GLU A 28 26.74 -23.34 13.51
C GLU A 28 27.66 -22.51 12.59
N GLN A 29 27.11 -21.48 11.95
CA GLN A 29 27.89 -20.56 11.11
C GLN A 29 29.01 -19.89 11.91
N TYR A 30 28.69 -19.37 13.09
CA TYR A 30 29.67 -18.74 13.97
C TYR A 30 30.76 -19.73 14.45
N ALA A 31 30.39 -20.94 14.85
CA ALA A 31 31.38 -21.96 15.23
C ALA A 31 32.31 -22.29 14.06
N LYS A 32 31.77 -22.46 12.85
CA LYS A 32 32.56 -22.69 11.64
C LYS A 32 33.53 -21.53 11.35
N GLU A 33 33.07 -20.28 11.47
CA GLU A 33 33.90 -19.09 11.28
C GLU A 33 35.01 -18.95 12.33
N LYS A 34 34.77 -19.42 13.56
CA LYS A 34 35.73 -19.39 14.66
C LYS A 34 36.59 -20.65 14.78
N GLY A 35 36.36 -21.66 13.94
CA GLY A 35 37.03 -22.96 14.03
C GLY A 35 36.70 -23.72 15.33
N LEU A 36 35.51 -23.51 15.88
CA LEU A 36 34.99 -24.20 17.06
C LEU A 36 34.17 -25.44 16.64
N ASP A 37 34.11 -26.45 17.50
CA ASP A 37 33.15 -27.54 17.37
C ASP A 37 31.80 -27.11 17.96
N ALA A 38 30.78 -26.99 17.10
CA ALA A 38 29.45 -26.57 17.50
C ALA A 38 28.78 -27.55 18.48
N ASP A 39 29.04 -28.85 18.33
CA ASP A 39 28.44 -29.90 19.14
C ASP A 39 29.05 -29.98 20.54
N GLU A 40 30.31 -29.56 20.70
CA GLU A 40 30.94 -29.42 22.02
C GLU A 40 30.53 -28.13 22.72
N VAL A 41 30.43 -27.02 21.98
CA VAL A 41 30.30 -25.67 22.56
C VAL A 41 28.86 -25.35 22.97
N PHE A 42 27.86 -25.66 22.15
CA PHE A 42 26.51 -25.10 22.33
C PHE A 42 25.50 -25.97 23.08
N PRO A 43 25.33 -27.28 22.81
CA PRO A 43 24.23 -28.06 23.37
C PRO A 43 24.16 -28.03 24.90
N GLN A 44 25.32 -28.06 25.58
CA GLN A 44 25.43 -28.03 27.03
C GLN A 44 25.65 -26.63 27.63
N ALA A 45 25.70 -25.58 26.80
CA ALA A 45 25.88 -24.21 27.25
C ALA A 45 24.70 -23.73 28.11
N ARG A 46 25.00 -22.88 29.10
CA ARG A 46 24.07 -22.32 30.08
C ARG A 46 24.27 -20.81 30.21
N LEU A 47 23.27 -20.12 30.75
CA LEU A 47 23.38 -18.71 31.15
C LEU A 47 23.98 -18.56 32.54
N VAL A 48 23.53 -19.41 33.48
CA VAL A 48 23.99 -19.49 34.86
C VAL A 48 24.00 -20.95 35.31
N ASP A 49 24.77 -21.28 36.35
CA ASP A 49 25.10 -22.65 36.72
C ASP A 49 23.87 -23.52 37.07
N ASP A 50 22.87 -22.95 37.75
CA ASP A 50 21.65 -23.66 38.17
C ASP A 50 20.57 -23.69 37.08
N GLN A 51 20.77 -22.98 35.97
CA GLN A 51 19.85 -23.00 34.83
C GLN A 51 20.19 -24.13 33.86
N LEU A 52 19.14 -24.77 33.31
CA LEU A 52 19.26 -25.89 32.39
C LEU A 52 19.81 -25.47 31.00
N PRO A 53 20.54 -26.36 30.30
CA PRO A 53 21.34 -26.01 29.13
C PRO A 53 20.51 -25.82 27.85
N LEU A 54 21.14 -25.36 26.76
CA LEU A 54 20.50 -25.12 25.46
C LEU A 54 19.67 -26.31 24.97
N VAL A 55 20.21 -27.53 25.06
CA VAL A 55 19.48 -28.75 24.68
C VAL A 55 18.14 -28.84 25.40
N PHE A 56 18.12 -28.58 26.71
CA PHE A 56 16.90 -28.60 27.51
C PHE A 56 15.90 -27.51 27.07
N GLN A 57 16.40 -26.33 26.67
CA GLN A 57 15.54 -25.25 26.19
C GLN A 57 14.82 -25.64 24.89
N VAL A 58 15.52 -26.27 23.94
CA VAL A 58 14.92 -26.78 22.70
C VAL A 58 13.94 -27.92 23.00
N GLN A 59 14.33 -28.84 23.88
CA GLN A 59 13.49 -29.96 24.29
C GLN A 59 12.18 -29.51 24.93
N THR A 60 12.24 -28.50 25.79
CA THR A 60 11.07 -28.02 26.53
C THR A 60 10.20 -27.10 25.68
N ALA A 61 10.78 -26.30 24.78
CA ALA A 61 10.02 -25.52 23.81
C ALA A 61 9.15 -26.44 22.90
N THR A 62 9.74 -27.50 22.37
CA THR A 62 9.02 -28.47 21.52
C THR A 62 7.99 -29.29 22.31
N LYS A 63 8.29 -29.70 23.55
CA LYS A 63 7.30 -30.32 24.46
C LYS A 63 6.14 -29.40 24.80
N ALA A 64 6.40 -28.10 24.99
CA ALA A 64 5.36 -27.12 25.24
C ALA A 64 4.40 -27.02 24.04
N VAL A 65 4.92 -27.06 22.80
CA VAL A 65 4.11 -27.15 21.58
C VAL A 65 3.27 -28.43 21.58
N GLN A 66 3.87 -29.61 21.79
CA GLN A 66 3.15 -30.88 21.81
C GLN A 66 2.04 -30.91 22.87
N THR A 67 2.36 -30.51 24.11
CA THR A 67 1.40 -30.47 25.22
C THR A 67 0.24 -29.52 24.90
N THR A 68 0.55 -28.37 24.31
CA THR A 68 -0.48 -27.39 23.95
C THR A 68 -1.36 -27.90 22.82
N ILE A 69 -0.79 -28.49 21.76
CA ILE A 69 -1.55 -29.13 20.68
C ILE A 69 -2.47 -30.21 21.25
N GLY A 70 -1.97 -31.07 22.13
CA GLY A 70 -2.77 -32.12 22.73
C GLY A 70 -3.96 -31.58 23.54
N ARG A 71 -3.81 -30.43 24.21
CA ARG A 71 -4.94 -29.75 24.86
C ARG A 71 -5.92 -29.14 23.86
N LEU A 72 -5.38 -28.49 22.82
CA LEU A 72 -6.18 -27.84 21.78
C LEU A 72 -7.06 -28.84 21.04
N THR A 73 -6.53 -30.01 20.69
CA THR A 73 -7.25 -31.06 19.94
C THR A 73 -7.91 -32.10 20.86
N GLY A 74 -7.47 -32.19 22.11
CA GLY A 74 -7.76 -33.25 23.08
C GLY A 74 -7.27 -34.63 22.68
N VAL A 75 -6.26 -34.68 21.83
CA VAL A 75 -5.50 -35.90 21.55
C VAL A 75 -4.34 -35.96 22.53
N GLU A 76 -4.10 -37.12 23.14
CA GLU A 76 -2.94 -37.29 24.02
C GLU A 76 -1.63 -37.01 23.25
N PRO A 77 -0.75 -36.13 23.75
CA PRO A 77 0.46 -35.75 23.05
C PRO A 77 1.49 -36.88 23.07
N THR A 78 2.02 -37.22 21.90
CA THR A 78 3.18 -38.11 21.79
C THR A 78 4.46 -37.31 21.97
N PHE A 79 5.15 -37.51 23.09
CA PHE A 79 6.43 -36.84 23.36
C PHE A 79 7.61 -37.50 22.63
N PHE A 80 8.59 -36.69 22.24
CA PHE A 80 9.86 -37.20 21.71
C PHE A 80 10.78 -37.64 22.85
N GLU A 81 11.60 -38.66 22.60
CA GLU A 81 12.69 -39.03 23.52
C GLU A 81 13.73 -37.90 23.59
N ASP A 82 14.23 -37.59 24.79
CA ASP A 82 15.22 -36.53 25.03
C ASP A 82 16.66 -37.06 24.89
N ASN A 83 17.02 -37.50 23.68
CA ASN A 83 18.31 -38.13 23.39
C ASN A 83 19.25 -37.28 22.50
N GLU A 84 18.90 -36.01 22.25
CA GLU A 84 19.68 -35.10 21.41
C GLU A 84 21.05 -34.77 22.03
N LYS A 85 22.10 -34.81 21.20
CA LYS A 85 23.48 -34.50 21.63
C LYS A 85 24.15 -33.46 20.74
N THR A 86 23.75 -33.39 19.48
CA THR A 86 24.35 -32.52 18.46
C THR A 86 23.40 -31.40 18.05
N ILE A 87 23.91 -30.34 17.43
CA ILE A 87 23.08 -29.29 16.83
C ILE A 87 22.15 -29.87 15.74
N ALA A 88 22.64 -30.85 14.97
CA ALA A 88 21.83 -31.55 13.98
C ALA A 88 20.62 -32.27 14.61
N ASP A 89 20.80 -32.88 15.80
CA ASP A 89 19.69 -33.49 16.53
C ASP A 89 18.66 -32.43 16.98
N LEU A 90 19.12 -31.25 17.41
CA LEU A 90 18.25 -30.14 17.81
C LEU A 90 17.43 -29.63 16.63
N HIS A 91 18.04 -29.45 15.46
CA HIS A 91 17.33 -29.13 14.21
C HIS A 91 16.28 -30.20 13.88
N ALA A 92 16.66 -31.48 13.92
CA ALA A 92 15.74 -32.58 13.64
C ALA A 92 14.53 -32.59 14.60
N ARG A 93 14.75 -32.30 15.89
CA ARG A 93 13.66 -32.19 16.88
C ARG A 93 12.72 -31.03 16.57
N ILE A 94 13.27 -29.85 16.20
CA ILE A 94 12.47 -28.68 15.83
C ILE A 94 11.64 -28.96 14.58
N GLN A 95 12.20 -29.62 13.56
CA GLN A 95 11.46 -29.99 12.36
C GLN A 95 10.31 -30.96 12.65
N LYS A 96 10.52 -31.98 13.50
CA LYS A 96 9.42 -32.86 13.94
C LYS A 96 8.31 -32.09 14.66
N ALA A 97 8.66 -31.11 15.50
CA ALA A 97 7.67 -30.25 16.14
C ALA A 97 6.92 -29.34 15.15
N LEU A 98 7.62 -28.83 14.13
CA LEU A 98 7.03 -28.06 13.03
C LEU A 98 6.03 -28.90 12.21
N GLU A 99 6.34 -30.16 11.94
CA GLU A 99 5.42 -31.08 11.28
C GLU A 99 4.17 -31.33 12.12
N ALA A 100 4.34 -31.59 13.42
CA ALA A 100 3.23 -31.81 14.34
C ALA A 100 2.28 -30.60 14.40
N VAL A 101 2.81 -29.38 14.54
CA VAL A 101 1.97 -28.16 14.63
C VAL A 101 1.28 -27.84 13.30
N LYS A 102 1.91 -28.11 12.15
CA LYS A 102 1.31 -27.93 10.82
C LYS A 102 0.19 -28.92 10.51
N SER A 103 0.13 -30.04 11.22
CA SER A 103 -0.92 -31.05 11.02
C SER A 103 -2.25 -30.70 11.71
N VAL A 104 -2.25 -29.73 12.61
CA VAL A 104 -3.44 -29.28 13.36
C VAL A 104 -4.36 -28.48 12.43
N LYS A 105 -5.67 -28.74 12.49
CA LYS A 105 -6.66 -28.03 11.69
C LYS A 105 -7.51 -27.06 12.53
N PRO A 106 -8.04 -25.97 11.94
CA PRO A 106 -8.88 -25.01 12.66
C PRO A 106 -10.08 -25.64 13.38
N GLU A 107 -10.74 -26.61 12.75
CA GLU A 107 -11.90 -27.32 13.29
C GLU A 107 -11.59 -28.10 14.58
N ASP A 108 -10.37 -28.60 14.73
CA ASP A 108 -9.93 -29.38 15.90
C ASP A 108 -9.70 -28.48 17.13
N VAL A 109 -9.43 -27.19 16.90
CA VAL A 109 -9.03 -26.22 17.93
C VAL A 109 -10.20 -25.35 18.37
N ASN A 110 -10.90 -24.75 17.40
CA ASN A 110 -11.88 -23.69 17.67
C ASN A 110 -13.17 -24.21 18.30
N SER A 111 -13.38 -25.53 18.35
CA SER A 111 -14.53 -26.17 19.00
C SER A 111 -14.32 -26.47 20.49
N ARG A 112 -13.11 -26.23 21.02
CA ARG A 112 -12.69 -26.71 22.35
C ARG A 112 -12.24 -25.64 23.33
N GLU A 113 -12.35 -24.36 22.96
CA GLU A 113 -11.76 -23.24 23.72
C GLU A 113 -12.17 -23.23 25.20
N ASP A 114 -13.42 -23.58 25.51
CA ASP A 114 -14.00 -23.56 26.86
C ASP A 114 -13.95 -24.91 27.60
N VAL A 115 -13.43 -25.96 26.95
CA VAL A 115 -13.29 -27.29 27.58
C VAL A 115 -12.33 -27.19 28.76
N LYS A 116 -12.67 -27.82 29.89
CA LYS A 116 -11.82 -27.82 31.08
C LYS A 116 -10.70 -28.85 30.95
N VAL A 117 -9.49 -28.44 31.32
CA VAL A 117 -8.27 -29.25 31.36
C VAL A 117 -7.54 -29.04 32.67
N ASP A 118 -6.91 -30.11 33.13
CA ASP A 118 -6.11 -30.10 34.36
C ASP A 118 -4.67 -29.75 34.04
N LEU A 119 -4.16 -28.72 34.70
CA LEU A 119 -2.75 -28.35 34.69
C LEU A 119 -2.13 -28.73 36.04
N PRO A 120 -1.45 -29.88 36.13
CA PRO A 120 -0.78 -30.28 37.36
C PRO A 120 0.41 -29.34 37.65
N ARG A 121 0.48 -28.86 38.89
CA ARG A 121 1.63 -28.19 39.50
C ARG A 121 2.17 -29.07 40.63
N PRO A 122 3.43 -28.89 41.06
CA PRO A 122 3.99 -29.67 42.16
C PRO A 122 3.16 -29.65 43.45
N ASP A 123 2.44 -28.56 43.70
CA ASP A 123 1.68 -28.30 44.93
C ASP A 123 0.15 -28.42 44.79
N ARG A 124 -0.39 -28.37 43.57
CA ARG A 124 -1.85 -28.38 43.30
C ARG A 124 -2.19 -28.69 41.84
N ILE A 125 -3.46 -28.96 41.56
CA ILE A 125 -3.98 -29.04 40.18
C ILE A 125 -4.78 -27.77 39.89
N LEU A 126 -4.50 -27.11 38.77
CA LEU A 126 -5.30 -25.97 38.30
C LEU A 126 -6.29 -26.45 37.24
N HIS A 127 -7.58 -26.16 37.44
CA HIS A 127 -8.65 -26.46 36.49
C HIS A 127 -8.90 -25.24 35.59
N LEU A 128 -8.36 -25.27 34.38
CA LEU A 128 -8.41 -24.15 33.43
C LEU A 128 -9.22 -24.53 32.19
N THR A 129 -9.73 -23.56 31.44
CA THR A 129 -10.18 -23.86 30.07
C THR A 129 -8.96 -24.14 29.16
N VAL A 130 -9.18 -24.82 28.03
CA VAL A 130 -8.16 -25.01 27.00
C VAL A 130 -7.55 -23.68 26.57
N LYS A 131 -8.39 -22.65 26.38
CA LYS A 131 -7.96 -21.29 26.06
C LYS A 131 -7.05 -20.71 27.13
N GLU A 132 -7.43 -20.78 28.40
CA GLU A 132 -6.63 -20.27 29.53
C GLU A 132 -5.30 -21.03 29.67
N ALA A 133 -5.33 -22.36 29.61
CA ALA A 133 -4.14 -23.20 29.68
C ALA A 133 -3.19 -22.97 28.50
N THR A 134 -3.73 -22.63 27.33
CA THR A 134 -2.94 -22.33 26.14
C THR A 134 -2.30 -20.95 26.21
N LEU A 135 -3.08 -19.90 26.47
CA LEU A 135 -2.60 -18.51 26.48
C LEU A 135 -1.69 -18.22 27.68
N TYR A 136 -2.06 -18.68 28.87
CA TYR A 136 -1.37 -18.28 30.10
C TYR A 136 -0.23 -19.22 30.51
N HIS A 137 -0.20 -20.45 29.98
CA HIS A 137 0.85 -21.42 30.28
C HIS A 137 1.57 -21.93 29.03
N GLY A 138 0.85 -22.49 28.06
CA GLY A 138 1.48 -23.08 26.87
C GLY A 138 2.34 -22.07 26.10
N GLN A 139 1.73 -20.95 25.74
CA GLN A 139 2.36 -19.89 24.95
C GLN A 139 3.47 -19.16 25.71
N THR A 140 3.23 -18.80 26.97
CA THR A 140 4.21 -18.10 27.81
C THR A 140 5.44 -18.96 28.06
N ASN A 141 5.26 -20.25 28.36
CA ASN A 141 6.37 -21.18 28.57
C ASN A 141 7.17 -21.42 27.29
N PHE A 142 6.50 -21.55 26.15
CA PHE A 142 7.14 -21.68 24.85
C PHE A 142 8.08 -20.50 24.53
N PHE A 143 7.60 -19.26 24.69
CA PHE A 143 8.42 -18.08 24.45
C PHE A 143 9.60 -17.96 25.42
N PHE A 144 9.38 -18.31 26.69
CA PHE A 144 10.44 -18.31 27.69
C PHE A 144 11.63 -19.18 27.24
N HIS A 145 11.36 -20.40 26.79
CA HIS A 145 12.41 -21.32 26.36
C HIS A 145 13.10 -20.89 25.06
N ILE A 146 12.38 -20.28 24.10
CA ILE A 146 13.00 -19.72 22.88
C ILE A 146 13.95 -18.57 23.23
N VAL A 147 13.47 -17.58 24.00
CA VAL A 147 14.28 -16.41 24.37
C VAL A 147 15.46 -16.84 25.24
N THR A 148 15.28 -17.85 26.10
CA THR A 148 16.38 -18.42 26.88
C THR A 148 17.42 -19.07 25.99
N GLY A 149 17.02 -19.91 25.02
CA GLY A 149 17.96 -20.52 24.07
C GLY A 149 18.70 -19.48 23.23
N TYR A 150 17.98 -18.46 22.71
CA TYR A 150 18.58 -17.28 22.08
C TYR A 150 19.62 -16.61 22.98
N SER A 151 19.29 -16.40 24.25
CA SER A 151 20.16 -15.73 25.21
C SER A 151 21.40 -16.55 25.55
N ILE A 152 21.28 -17.88 25.68
CA ILE A 152 22.42 -18.78 25.87
C ILE A 152 23.39 -18.64 24.68
N LEU A 153 22.90 -18.75 23.44
CA LEU A 153 23.72 -18.61 22.24
C LEU A 153 24.37 -17.23 22.16
N ARG A 154 23.62 -16.17 22.48
CA ARG A 154 24.15 -14.80 22.51
C ARG A 154 25.26 -14.65 23.56
N ALA A 155 25.11 -15.26 24.73
CA ALA A 155 26.12 -15.26 25.78
C ALA A 155 27.39 -16.04 25.38
N GLN A 156 27.27 -17.07 24.53
CA GLN A 156 28.39 -17.78 23.92
C GLN A 156 29.08 -17.00 22.77
N GLY A 157 28.68 -15.75 22.53
CA GLY A 157 29.31 -14.87 21.54
C GLY A 157 28.73 -14.97 20.13
N VAL A 158 27.67 -15.76 19.91
CA VAL A 158 27.03 -15.85 18.59
C VAL A 158 26.47 -14.47 18.18
N PRO A 159 26.73 -13.99 16.94
CA PRO A 159 26.37 -12.64 16.49
C PRO A 159 24.88 -12.49 16.13
N ILE A 160 23.97 -12.90 17.02
CA ILE A 160 22.52 -12.82 16.86
C ILE A 160 21.92 -11.61 17.61
N GLY A 161 20.91 -10.97 17.03
CA GLY A 161 20.24 -9.77 17.55
C GLY A 161 18.72 -9.91 17.64
N LYS A 162 18.03 -8.84 18.04
CA LYS A 162 16.57 -8.79 18.09
C LYS A 162 15.93 -9.05 16.71
N ALA A 163 16.62 -8.69 15.64
CA ALA A 163 16.18 -8.97 14.27
C ALA A 163 16.14 -10.47 13.96
N ASP A 164 17.07 -11.27 14.49
CA ASP A 164 17.04 -12.73 14.34
C ASP A 164 15.89 -13.36 15.14
N TYR A 165 15.60 -12.83 16.33
CA TYR A 165 14.47 -13.29 17.14
C TYR A 165 13.11 -12.91 16.53
N LEU A 166 12.93 -11.64 16.14
CA LEU A 166 11.67 -11.18 15.54
C LEU A 166 11.53 -11.56 14.08
N GLY A 167 12.63 -12.02 13.46
CA GLY A 167 12.75 -12.40 12.06
C GLY A 167 11.54 -13.21 11.61
N SER A 168 11.36 -14.44 12.06
CA SER A 168 10.22 -15.27 11.60
C SER A 168 8.85 -14.72 12.01
N PHE A 169 8.75 -13.91 13.07
CA PHE A 169 7.48 -13.28 13.46
C PHE A 169 7.05 -12.19 12.47
N LEU A 170 8.02 -11.48 11.90
CA LEU A 170 7.84 -10.36 10.97
C LEU A 170 8.15 -10.71 9.50
N ALA A 171 8.92 -11.75 9.22
CA ALA A 171 9.49 -12.13 7.90
C ALA A 171 8.52 -12.86 6.98
N GLN A 172 7.25 -12.91 7.35
CA GLN A 172 6.18 -13.23 6.44
C GLN A 172 5.43 -11.99 5.97
N ILE A 173 5.76 -10.81 6.48
CA ILE A 173 5.17 -9.56 6.04
C ILE A 173 5.98 -9.08 4.84
N TYR A 174 5.50 -9.43 3.65
CA TYR A 174 6.04 -8.89 2.42
C TYR A 174 5.25 -7.62 2.11
N ARG A 175 5.97 -6.57 1.70
CA ARG A 175 5.41 -5.24 1.46
C ARG A 175 5.58 -4.86 -0.02
N SER A 176 4.95 -5.62 -0.90
CA SER A 176 4.85 -5.21 -2.32
C SER A 176 3.81 -4.09 -2.50
N ARG A 177 4.05 -3.21 -3.47
CA ARG A 177 2.94 -2.52 -4.12
C ARG A 177 2.18 -3.58 -4.91
N SER A 178 0.87 -3.73 -4.73
CA SER A 178 -0.01 -4.27 -5.79
C SER A 178 -0.34 -3.15 -6.79
N LEU A 179 -0.94 -3.47 -7.93
CA LEU A 179 -1.20 -2.51 -9.01
C LEU A 179 -2.25 -1.43 -8.64
N MET A 180 -2.71 -1.40 -7.38
CA MET A 180 -3.98 -0.77 -6.99
C MET A 180 -4.02 -0.17 -5.55
N GLN A 181 -2.97 0.52 -5.06
CA GLN A 181 -2.96 1.04 -3.67
C GLN A 181 -2.57 2.52 -3.50
N SER A 182 -3.29 3.20 -2.58
CA SER A 182 -2.95 4.49 -1.94
C SER A 182 -3.30 4.48 -0.42
N TYR A 183 -3.18 5.64 0.28
CA TYR A 183 -2.54 5.79 1.60
C TYR A 183 -3.43 6.29 2.78
N ASN A 184 -3.12 5.81 4.01
CA ASN A 184 -3.31 6.51 5.31
C ASN A 184 -2.12 6.20 6.26
N LEU A 185 -1.64 7.20 7.00
CA LEU A 185 -0.31 7.21 7.62
C LEU A 185 -0.31 7.39 9.15
N MET A 186 -1.41 7.02 9.82
CA MET A 186 -1.40 6.71 11.26
C MET A 186 -2.20 5.45 11.62
N ARG A 187 -2.89 4.85 10.64
CA ARG A 187 -3.61 3.57 10.73
C ARG A 187 -3.51 2.87 9.38
N ALA A 188 -3.56 1.53 9.39
CA ALA A 188 -3.67 0.76 8.15
C ALA A 188 -4.84 1.30 7.32
N ASP A 189 -4.62 1.54 6.02
CA ASP A 189 -5.67 2.02 5.13
C ASP A 189 -6.61 0.87 4.75
N VAL A 190 -7.37 0.43 5.75
CA VAL A 190 -8.41 -0.59 5.62
C VAL A 190 -9.60 -0.08 4.78
N SER A 191 -9.62 1.17 4.34
CA SER A 191 -10.76 1.82 3.67
C SER A 191 -11.07 1.25 2.28
N ALA A 192 -10.19 0.44 1.69
CA ALA A 192 -10.50 -0.25 0.43
C ALA A 192 -11.02 -1.67 0.66
N ALA A 193 -10.23 -2.46 1.39
CA ALA A 193 -10.52 -3.85 1.70
C ALA A 193 -9.95 -4.21 3.08
N THR A 194 -10.68 -5.00 3.85
CA THR A 194 -10.25 -5.44 5.19
C THR A 194 -9.42 -6.72 5.17
N SER A 195 -9.55 -7.50 4.10
CA SER A 195 -8.79 -8.72 3.87
C SER A 195 -8.92 -9.14 2.41
N GLY A 196 -8.04 -10.03 1.96
CA GLY A 196 -8.13 -10.59 0.63
C GLY A 196 -7.02 -11.58 0.32
N THR A 197 -7.11 -12.19 -0.84
CA THR A 197 -6.07 -13.02 -1.43
C THR A 197 -5.77 -12.54 -2.84
N GLN A 198 -4.53 -12.74 -3.27
CA GLN A 198 -4.10 -12.39 -4.61
C GLN A 198 -3.13 -13.45 -5.12
N SER A 199 -3.31 -13.83 -6.38
CA SER A 199 -2.36 -14.63 -7.16
C SER A 199 -1.91 -13.80 -8.34
N ILE A 200 -0.59 -13.66 -8.51
CA ILE A 200 0.01 -13.02 -9.67
C ILE A 200 0.74 -14.09 -10.46
N SER A 201 0.29 -14.31 -11.69
CA SER A 201 0.86 -15.28 -12.62
C SER A 201 1.51 -14.55 -13.78
N TYR A 202 2.62 -15.09 -14.26
CA TYR A 202 3.33 -14.56 -15.42
C TYR A 202 3.57 -15.67 -16.44
N GLU A 203 3.37 -15.35 -17.71
CA GLU A 203 3.98 -16.04 -18.84
C GLU A 203 5.07 -15.12 -19.37
N VAL A 204 6.30 -15.61 -19.27
CA VAL A 204 7.51 -14.85 -19.60
C VAL A 204 8.09 -15.46 -20.88
N ASP A 205 7.69 -14.92 -22.03
CA ASP A 205 8.20 -15.32 -23.34
C ASP A 205 8.73 -14.07 -24.06
N TYR A 206 10.00 -13.71 -23.80
CA TYR A 206 10.57 -12.45 -24.27
C TYR A 206 10.50 -12.35 -25.80
N PRO A 207 10.00 -11.22 -26.35
CA PRO A 207 9.78 -9.91 -25.73
C PRO A 207 8.38 -9.68 -25.10
N LEU A 208 7.50 -10.67 -25.14
CA LEU A 208 6.12 -10.58 -24.67
C LEU A 208 6.03 -10.94 -23.18
N LEU A 209 5.30 -10.14 -22.42
CA LEU A 209 4.91 -10.45 -21.05
C LEU A 209 3.40 -10.56 -21.02
N ARG A 210 2.89 -11.68 -20.49
CA ARG A 210 1.50 -11.78 -20.07
C ARG A 210 1.46 -11.92 -18.57
N GLN A 211 0.70 -11.06 -17.91
CA GLN A 211 0.44 -11.12 -16.49
C GLN A 211 -1.05 -11.40 -16.28
N ARG A 212 -1.35 -12.23 -15.30
CA ARG A 212 -2.71 -12.40 -14.79
C ARG A 212 -2.72 -12.19 -13.29
N ILE A 213 -3.64 -11.34 -12.82
CA ILE A 213 -3.89 -11.06 -11.43
C ILE A 213 -5.27 -11.57 -11.09
N ASP A 214 -5.33 -12.66 -10.32
CA ASP A 214 -6.57 -13.15 -9.72
C ASP A 214 -6.66 -12.61 -8.30
N ARG A 215 -7.73 -11.89 -7.97
CA ARG A 215 -7.88 -11.24 -6.68
C ARG A 215 -9.26 -11.51 -6.10
N ARG A 216 -9.29 -11.81 -4.79
CA ARG A 216 -10.48 -11.83 -3.97
C ARG A 216 -10.28 -10.85 -2.82
N ILE A 217 -11.14 -9.85 -2.69
CA ILE A 217 -11.08 -8.89 -1.60
C ILE A 217 -12.40 -8.81 -0.87
N GLN A 218 -12.35 -8.56 0.43
CA GLN A 218 -13.47 -8.16 1.24
C GLN A 218 -13.49 -6.63 1.30
N PRO A 219 -14.43 -5.94 0.62
CA PRO A 219 -14.55 -4.49 0.72
C PRO A 219 -14.73 -4.07 2.17
N SER A 220 -14.14 -2.94 2.53
CA SER A 220 -14.30 -2.37 3.85
C SER A 220 -15.67 -1.72 4.05
N HIS A 221 -16.05 -1.49 5.31
CA HIS A 221 -17.27 -0.79 5.66
C HIS A 221 -17.37 0.64 5.09
N SER A 222 -16.25 1.24 4.70
CA SER A 222 -16.21 2.50 3.95
C SER A 222 -17.07 2.47 2.67
N TRP A 223 -17.26 1.29 2.06
CA TRP A 223 -18.01 1.15 0.81
C TRP A 223 -19.49 0.83 1.03
N GLY A 224 -19.99 0.90 2.27
CA GLY A 224 -21.39 0.57 2.57
C GLY A 224 -22.38 1.42 1.79
N TRP A 225 -22.01 2.65 1.43
CA TRP A 225 -22.82 3.52 0.58
C TRP A 225 -22.92 3.02 -0.88
N ALA A 226 -21.88 2.37 -1.41
CA ALA A 226 -21.82 1.86 -2.77
C ALA A 226 -22.35 0.42 -2.86
N SER A 227 -22.11 -0.37 -1.82
CA SER A 227 -22.52 -1.77 -1.71
C SER A 227 -22.91 -2.04 -0.25
N PRO A 228 -24.19 -1.86 0.12
CA PRO A 228 -24.63 -1.99 1.51
C PRO A 228 -24.34 -3.36 2.13
N GLN A 229 -24.35 -4.41 1.32
CA GLN A 229 -24.07 -5.78 1.73
C GLN A 229 -22.56 -6.07 1.81
N LEU A 230 -21.71 -5.19 1.23
CA LEU A 230 -20.25 -5.32 1.21
C LEU A 230 -19.78 -6.71 0.80
N GLU A 231 -20.43 -7.32 -0.19
CA GLU A 231 -20.10 -8.68 -0.59
C GLU A 231 -18.65 -8.77 -1.11
N PRO A 232 -17.93 -9.88 -0.85
CA PRO A 232 -16.59 -10.09 -1.38
C PRO A 232 -16.53 -9.88 -2.89
N MET A 233 -15.52 -9.14 -3.35
CA MET A 233 -15.26 -8.92 -4.76
C MET A 233 -14.24 -9.94 -5.25
N GLU A 234 -14.57 -10.64 -6.33
CA GLU A 234 -13.65 -11.51 -7.04
C GLU A 234 -13.48 -11.04 -8.48
N PHE A 235 -12.24 -10.82 -8.88
CA PHE A 235 -11.94 -10.43 -10.25
C PHE A 235 -10.60 -10.96 -10.74
N SER A 236 -10.49 -11.07 -12.05
CA SER A 236 -9.26 -11.48 -12.74
C SER A 236 -8.91 -10.43 -13.79
N LEU A 237 -7.73 -9.84 -13.68
CA LEU A 237 -7.18 -8.88 -14.64
C LEU A 237 -6.05 -9.54 -15.42
N VAL A 238 -6.14 -9.54 -16.74
CA VAL A 238 -5.06 -10.00 -17.63
C VAL A 238 -4.44 -8.78 -18.30
N VAL A 239 -3.11 -8.71 -18.30
CA VAL A 239 -2.31 -7.63 -18.90
C VAL A 239 -1.36 -8.23 -19.92
N TRP A 240 -1.37 -7.70 -21.14
CA TRP A 240 -0.47 -8.04 -22.23
C TRP A 240 0.42 -6.86 -22.57
N THR A 241 1.72 -7.11 -22.75
CA THR A 241 2.69 -6.08 -23.13
C THR A 241 3.32 -6.42 -24.48
N GLY A 242 3.39 -5.47 -25.42
CA GLY A 242 3.95 -5.70 -26.76
C GLY A 242 3.39 -4.75 -27.83
N ASP A 243 3.11 -5.26 -29.03
CA ASP A 243 2.47 -4.50 -30.12
C ASP A 243 0.99 -4.26 -29.79
N GLY A 244 0.74 -3.26 -28.93
CA GLY A 244 -0.59 -2.88 -28.43
C GLY A 244 -0.82 -3.36 -26.99
N ASP A 245 -0.30 -2.60 -26.02
CA ASP A 245 -0.54 -2.86 -24.60
C ASP A 245 -2.05 -2.95 -24.32
N SER A 246 -2.44 -4.04 -23.66
CA SER A 246 -3.85 -4.36 -23.43
C SER A 246 -4.03 -4.86 -22.00
N ALA A 247 -5.12 -4.45 -21.35
CA ALA A 247 -5.47 -4.95 -20.04
C ALA A 247 -6.98 -5.16 -19.94
N CYS A 248 -7.41 -6.34 -19.52
CA CYS A 248 -8.82 -6.70 -19.51
C CYS A 248 -9.20 -7.47 -18.25
N PHE A 249 -10.32 -7.05 -17.65
CA PHE A 249 -11.02 -7.86 -16.66
C PHE A 249 -11.67 -9.03 -17.40
N VAL A 250 -11.19 -10.24 -17.15
CA VAL A 250 -11.68 -11.48 -17.78
C VAL A 250 -12.68 -12.23 -16.88
N LYS A 251 -12.72 -11.86 -15.61
CA LYS A 251 -13.72 -12.28 -14.62
C LYS A 251 -14.03 -11.11 -13.71
N GLY A 252 -15.31 -10.80 -13.54
CA GLY A 252 -15.77 -9.79 -12.59
C GLY A 252 -15.20 -8.40 -12.87
N ASN A 253 -15.21 -7.56 -11.84
CA ASN A 253 -14.72 -6.20 -11.93
C ASN A 253 -14.16 -5.74 -10.59
N ASN A 254 -13.35 -4.70 -10.62
CA ASN A 254 -12.81 -4.03 -9.44
C ASN A 254 -13.60 -2.77 -9.05
N GLN A 255 -14.76 -2.52 -9.66
CA GLN A 255 -15.57 -1.34 -9.40
C GLN A 255 -16.63 -1.66 -8.35
N VAL A 256 -16.47 -1.11 -7.16
CA VAL A 256 -17.34 -1.43 -6.01
C VAL A 256 -18.82 -1.10 -6.25
N PHE A 257 -19.11 -0.12 -7.12
CA PHE A 257 -20.44 0.32 -7.54
C PHE A 257 -21.04 -0.50 -8.69
N LEU A 258 -20.25 -1.33 -9.38
CA LEU A 258 -20.79 -2.20 -10.42
C LEU A 258 -21.32 -3.51 -9.82
N PRO A 259 -22.37 -4.11 -10.42
CA PRO A 259 -22.83 -5.44 -10.06
C PRO A 259 -21.68 -6.48 -10.19
N ARG A 260 -21.61 -7.41 -9.23
CA ARG A 260 -20.52 -8.41 -9.15
C ARG A 260 -20.52 -9.42 -10.30
N ASN A 261 -21.68 -9.65 -10.91
CA ASN A 261 -21.84 -10.55 -12.04
C ASN A 261 -21.43 -9.91 -13.39
N VAL A 262 -21.06 -8.63 -13.39
CA VAL A 262 -20.59 -7.94 -14.59
C VAL A 262 -19.08 -8.06 -14.69
N THR A 263 -18.60 -8.50 -15.85
CA THR A 263 -17.18 -8.43 -16.19
C THR A 263 -16.91 -7.14 -16.96
N SER A 264 -16.03 -6.28 -16.44
CA SER A 264 -15.78 -4.94 -17.03
C SER A 264 -15.10 -4.95 -18.40
N GLY A 265 -14.48 -6.08 -18.78
CA GLY A 265 -13.78 -6.17 -20.06
C GLY A 265 -12.51 -5.33 -20.08
N CYS A 266 -12.13 -4.89 -21.27
CA CYS A 266 -10.87 -4.18 -21.49
C CYS A 266 -10.92 -2.73 -21.04
N VAL A 267 -9.87 -2.30 -20.35
CA VAL A 267 -9.68 -0.91 -19.97
C VAL A 267 -9.23 -0.10 -21.19
N ASP A 268 -9.31 1.23 -21.09
CA ASP A 268 -8.83 2.09 -22.15
C ASP A 268 -7.32 1.92 -22.39
N PRO A 269 -6.80 2.26 -23.58
CA PRO A 269 -5.41 1.96 -23.92
C PRO A 269 -4.37 2.74 -23.11
N ALA A 270 -4.71 3.91 -22.55
CA ALA A 270 -3.78 4.68 -21.75
C ALA A 270 -3.63 4.09 -20.34
N LEU A 271 -4.72 3.59 -19.76
CA LEU A 271 -4.68 2.77 -18.57
C LEU A 271 -4.00 1.42 -18.83
N ALA A 272 -4.26 0.79 -19.97
CA ALA A 272 -3.62 -0.47 -20.36
C ALA A 272 -2.09 -0.32 -20.45
N GLY A 273 -1.58 0.74 -21.09
CA GLY A 273 -0.14 1.02 -21.15
C GLY A 273 0.49 1.28 -19.77
N ASN A 274 -0.24 1.91 -18.86
CA ASN A 274 0.19 2.08 -17.48
C ASN A 274 0.31 0.74 -16.74
N LEU A 275 -0.72 -0.10 -16.83
CA LEU A 275 -0.75 -1.42 -16.22
C LEU A 275 0.33 -2.33 -16.82
N ALA A 276 0.57 -2.24 -18.13
CA ALA A 276 1.65 -2.94 -18.81
C ALA A 276 3.03 -2.54 -18.28
N THR A 277 3.28 -1.23 -18.11
CA THR A 277 4.53 -0.71 -17.55
C THR A 277 4.76 -1.25 -16.13
N GLU A 278 3.74 -1.23 -15.27
CA GLU A 278 3.80 -1.76 -13.91
C GLU A 278 3.98 -3.28 -13.89
N ALA A 279 3.32 -4.01 -14.79
CA ALA A 279 3.50 -5.45 -14.95
C ALA A 279 4.95 -5.80 -15.33
N LEU A 280 5.56 -5.03 -16.24
CA LEU A 280 6.97 -5.15 -16.63
C LEU A 280 7.91 -4.88 -15.47
N MET A 281 7.74 -3.75 -14.76
CA MET A 281 8.54 -3.36 -13.59
C MET A 281 8.57 -4.44 -12.50
N ARG A 282 7.50 -5.23 -12.39
CA ARG A 282 7.32 -6.27 -11.38
C ARG A 282 7.57 -7.67 -11.91
N SER A 283 7.92 -7.81 -13.18
CA SER A 283 8.10 -9.12 -13.79
C SER A 283 9.38 -9.80 -13.26
N PRO A 284 9.32 -11.11 -12.95
CA PRO A 284 10.44 -11.81 -12.32
C PRO A 284 11.70 -11.94 -13.20
N GLY A 285 11.65 -11.53 -14.47
CA GLY A 285 12.84 -11.50 -15.31
C GLY A 285 13.05 -10.19 -16.06
N LEU A 286 12.58 -9.06 -15.51
CA LEU A 286 12.92 -7.75 -16.04
C LEU A 286 14.44 -7.52 -16.14
N VAL A 287 15.19 -7.91 -15.11
CA VAL A 287 16.66 -7.76 -15.10
C VAL A 287 17.31 -8.54 -16.25
N GLU A 288 16.86 -9.79 -16.46
CA GLU A 288 17.38 -10.63 -17.55
C GLU A 288 16.99 -10.07 -18.92
N ARG A 289 15.78 -9.53 -19.06
CA ARG A 289 15.33 -8.81 -20.27
C ARG A 289 16.23 -7.64 -20.60
N ILE A 290 16.50 -6.77 -19.63
CA ILE A 290 17.37 -5.59 -19.80
C ILE A 290 18.78 -6.03 -20.20
N ARG A 291 19.31 -7.08 -19.56
CA ARG A 291 20.62 -7.65 -19.83
C ARG A 291 20.74 -8.23 -21.24
N GLN A 292 19.70 -8.91 -21.73
CA GLN A 292 19.67 -9.50 -23.07
C GLN A 292 19.37 -8.47 -24.16
N SER A 293 18.83 -7.30 -23.78
CA SER A 293 18.55 -6.22 -24.73
C SER A 293 19.86 -5.63 -25.26
N LYS A 294 19.95 -5.44 -26.58
CA LYS A 294 21.04 -4.67 -27.22
C LYS A 294 20.81 -3.16 -27.21
N SER A 295 19.74 -2.71 -26.55
CA SER A 295 19.22 -1.35 -26.60
C SER A 295 19.14 -0.79 -25.18
N SER A 296 20.26 -0.88 -24.45
CA SER A 296 20.40 -0.33 -23.12
C SER A 296 21.57 0.66 -23.06
N GLU A 297 21.44 1.66 -22.20
CA GLU A 297 22.43 2.72 -21.99
C GLU A 297 22.76 2.82 -20.50
N GLU A 298 24.06 2.79 -20.17
CA GLU A 298 24.49 3.10 -18.81
C GLU A 298 24.37 4.61 -18.54
N ARG A 299 23.89 4.95 -17.35
CA ARG A 299 23.69 6.32 -16.87
C ARG A 299 24.08 6.43 -15.41
N GLU A 300 24.34 7.66 -14.99
CA GLU A 300 24.49 7.99 -13.57
C GLU A 300 23.28 8.82 -13.15
N VAL A 301 22.66 8.46 -12.03
CA VAL A 301 21.46 9.13 -11.51
C VAL A 301 21.77 9.66 -10.13
N ASP A 302 21.64 10.97 -9.95
CA ASP A 302 21.69 11.60 -8.63
C ASP A 302 20.35 11.42 -7.92
N MET A 303 20.39 10.80 -6.74
CA MET A 303 19.25 10.72 -5.83
C MET A 303 19.66 11.29 -4.48
N ASN A 304 19.19 12.50 -4.18
CA ASN A 304 19.46 13.23 -2.94
C ASN A 304 20.97 13.48 -2.69
N GLY A 305 21.74 13.80 -3.73
CA GLY A 305 23.17 14.08 -3.65
C GLY A 305 24.06 12.84 -3.60
N ILE A 306 23.50 11.65 -3.86
CA ILE A 306 24.24 10.40 -4.01
C ILE A 306 24.08 9.93 -5.45
N ALA A 307 25.21 9.72 -6.12
CA ALA A 307 25.25 9.20 -7.48
C ALA A 307 25.10 7.67 -7.47
N PHE A 308 24.12 7.16 -8.20
CA PHE A 308 23.90 5.73 -8.40
C PHE A 308 24.15 5.34 -9.86
N PRO A 309 24.85 4.22 -10.11
CA PRO A 309 24.91 3.64 -11.44
C PRO A 309 23.53 3.15 -11.87
N ALA A 310 23.16 3.37 -13.13
CA ALA A 310 21.86 2.98 -13.65
C ALA A 310 21.96 2.48 -15.10
N VAL A 311 20.99 1.67 -15.51
CA VAL A 311 20.84 1.14 -16.87
C VAL A 311 19.47 1.54 -17.40
N TYR A 312 19.45 2.34 -18.45
CA TYR A 312 18.24 2.72 -19.16
C TYR A 312 17.95 1.72 -20.29
N SER A 313 16.77 1.10 -20.31
CA SER A 313 16.29 0.28 -21.43
C SER A 313 15.55 1.16 -22.42
N ASN A 314 16.09 1.35 -23.63
CA ASN A 314 15.43 2.07 -24.72
C ASN A 314 14.18 1.32 -25.23
N LEU A 315 14.17 -0.01 -25.12
CA LEU A 315 13.03 -0.85 -25.50
C LEU A 315 11.84 -0.62 -24.58
N ASP A 316 12.08 -0.64 -23.26
CA ASP A 316 11.02 -0.64 -22.25
C ASP A 316 10.77 0.76 -21.67
N LYS A 317 11.64 1.73 -21.98
CA LYS A 317 11.66 3.10 -21.41
C LYS A 317 11.73 3.09 -19.87
N LEU A 318 12.41 2.09 -19.31
CA LEU A 318 12.63 1.88 -17.89
C LEU A 318 14.08 2.20 -17.51
N LEU A 319 14.28 2.68 -16.27
CA LEU A 319 15.58 2.97 -15.69
C LEU A 319 15.81 2.05 -14.49
N LEU A 320 16.79 1.16 -14.59
CA LEU A 320 17.24 0.28 -13.52
C LEU A 320 18.40 0.96 -12.79
N ILE A 321 18.17 1.43 -11.58
CA ILE A 321 19.17 2.02 -10.69
C ILE A 321 19.77 0.90 -9.83
N VAL A 322 21.09 0.76 -9.85
CA VAL A 322 21.82 -0.28 -9.12
C VAL A 322 22.38 0.34 -7.85
N ASP A 323 21.85 -0.07 -6.70
CA ASP A 323 22.39 0.24 -5.38
C ASP A 323 23.20 -0.99 -4.89
N PRO A 324 24.39 -0.80 -4.28
CA PRO A 324 25.20 -1.90 -3.75
C PRO A 324 24.48 -2.80 -2.74
N GLU A 325 23.46 -2.29 -2.05
CA GLU A 325 22.68 -3.04 -1.05
C GLU A 325 21.32 -3.53 -1.59
N THR A 326 20.83 -2.98 -2.72
CA THR A 326 19.53 -3.35 -3.35
C THR A 326 19.47 -2.98 -4.85
N TYR A 327 18.68 -3.68 -5.68
CA TYR A 327 18.36 -3.15 -7.03
C TYR A 327 17.10 -2.29 -6.97
N HIS A 328 17.11 -1.11 -7.61
CA HIS A 328 15.98 -0.20 -7.74
C HIS A 328 15.56 -0.04 -9.21
N ILE A 329 14.28 0.00 -9.51
CA ILE A 329 13.73 0.22 -10.85
C ILE A 329 12.76 1.38 -10.78
N SER A 330 12.92 2.35 -11.67
CA SER A 330 11.95 3.41 -11.89
C SER A 330 11.57 3.48 -13.36
N SER A 331 10.38 4.00 -13.67
CA SER A 331 10.09 4.40 -15.05
C SER A 331 10.69 5.78 -15.31
N ALA A 332 11.14 6.05 -16.54
CA ALA A 332 11.73 7.37 -16.87
C ALA A 332 10.72 8.54 -16.79
N GLN A 333 9.43 8.23 -16.64
CA GLN A 333 8.34 9.22 -16.59
C GLN A 333 7.69 9.36 -15.20
N LYS A 334 7.84 8.38 -14.30
CA LYS A 334 7.32 8.44 -12.93
C LYS A 334 8.48 8.26 -11.97
N ASN A 335 8.69 9.21 -11.05
CA ASN A 335 9.63 9.12 -9.93
C ASN A 335 9.21 8.05 -8.87
N ASN A 336 8.55 6.98 -9.30
CA ASN A 336 8.20 5.84 -8.46
C ASN A 336 9.33 4.81 -8.54
N ILE A 337 9.91 4.48 -7.39
CA ILE A 337 11.03 3.56 -7.25
C ILE A 337 10.50 2.21 -6.74
N CYS A 338 10.80 1.13 -7.44
CA CYS A 338 10.46 -0.25 -7.11
C CYS A 338 11.74 -1.08 -7.02
N SER A 339 12.06 -1.68 -5.87
CA SER A 339 13.22 -2.57 -5.81
C SER A 339 12.95 -3.95 -6.43
N THR A 340 13.89 -4.50 -7.22
CA THR A 340 13.86 -5.90 -7.67
C THR A 340 15.10 -6.64 -7.18
N GLU A 341 15.09 -7.11 -5.95
CA GLU A 341 15.99 -8.19 -5.61
C GLU A 341 15.30 -9.52 -5.83
N THR A 342 15.78 -10.19 -6.90
CA THR A 342 15.94 -11.64 -7.08
C THR A 342 14.69 -12.51 -6.88
N LEU A 343 14.67 -13.71 -7.44
CA LEU A 343 13.60 -14.72 -7.21
C LEU A 343 13.46 -15.17 -5.74
N GLN A 344 14.05 -14.43 -4.79
CA GLN A 344 13.72 -14.42 -3.38
C GLN A 344 13.41 -13.00 -2.92
N LYS A 345 12.14 -12.80 -2.57
CA LYS A 345 11.71 -12.12 -1.34
C LYS A 345 12.44 -10.80 -1.05
N THR A 346 12.00 -9.71 -1.67
CA THR A 346 11.48 -8.48 -1.03
C THR A 346 11.39 -7.37 -2.09
N CYS A 347 10.19 -6.84 -2.33
CA CYS A 347 10.04 -5.51 -2.90
C CYS A 347 9.83 -4.55 -1.72
N THR A 348 10.67 -3.52 -1.60
CA THR A 348 10.50 -2.45 -0.62
C THR A 348 10.13 -1.18 -1.38
N SER A 349 8.99 -0.59 -1.05
CA SER A 349 8.69 0.79 -1.45
C SER A 349 9.16 1.70 -0.32
N GLN A 350 10.22 2.46 -0.57
CA GLN A 350 10.52 3.67 0.20
C GLN A 350 9.89 4.84 -0.55
N THR A 351 8.80 5.39 -0.03
CA THR A 351 8.55 6.82 -0.25
C THR A 351 9.69 7.55 0.45
N THR A 352 10.43 8.34 -0.32
CA THR A 352 11.51 9.18 0.18
C THR A 352 11.05 9.93 1.44
N LYS A 353 11.98 10.07 2.39
CA LYS A 353 11.88 10.63 3.76
C LYS A 353 11.16 11.99 3.95
N ASN A 354 10.48 12.54 2.95
CA ASN A 354 9.93 13.89 2.95
C ASN A 354 8.47 14.00 3.42
N GLN A 355 7.88 12.91 3.88
CA GLN A 355 6.72 12.96 4.78
C GLN A 355 7.12 12.20 6.05
N ARG A 356 6.81 12.71 7.25
CA ARG A 356 7.03 12.03 8.55
C ARG A 356 6.15 10.78 8.70
N LEU A 357 6.18 9.85 7.74
CA LEU A 357 5.14 8.86 7.57
C LEU A 357 5.80 7.53 7.19
N SER A 358 6.27 6.82 8.21
CA SER A 358 6.75 5.44 8.13
C SER A 358 5.59 4.50 8.46
N VAL A 359 4.63 4.35 7.54
CA VAL A 359 3.43 3.53 7.77
C VAL A 359 3.23 2.48 6.68
N VAL A 360 2.66 1.35 7.11
CA VAL A 360 2.40 0.15 6.31
C VAL A 360 1.07 0.32 5.56
N LEU A 361 1.13 0.29 4.21
CA LEU A 361 -0.04 0.48 3.33
C LEU A 361 -0.82 -0.81 3.06
N GLU A 362 -0.11 -1.93 2.93
CA GLU A 362 -0.67 -3.28 2.92
C GLU A 362 0.38 -4.24 3.50
N GLU A 363 -0.11 -5.21 4.26
CA GLU A 363 0.67 -6.31 4.80
C GLU A 363 0.08 -7.60 4.24
N PHE A 364 0.88 -8.36 3.50
CA PHE A 364 0.46 -9.66 3.00
C PHE A 364 1.53 -10.71 3.27
N VAL A 365 1.06 -11.93 3.44
CA VAL A 365 1.91 -13.10 3.57
C VAL A 365 2.00 -13.79 2.23
N ILE A 366 3.22 -13.95 1.70
CA ILE A 366 3.45 -14.80 0.54
C ILE A 366 3.24 -16.25 1.00
N ASP A 367 2.10 -16.81 0.60
CA ASP A 367 1.75 -18.20 0.85
C ASP A 367 2.63 -19.16 0.02
N LYS A 368 2.76 -18.90 -1.29
CA LYS A 368 3.48 -19.77 -2.23
C LYS A 368 4.11 -18.99 -3.39
N ILE A 369 5.31 -19.41 -3.80
CA ILE A 369 5.94 -19.01 -5.06
C ILE A 369 6.20 -20.27 -5.87
N SER A 370 5.89 -20.25 -7.17
CA SER A 370 6.13 -21.38 -8.07
C SER A 370 6.72 -20.91 -9.39
N ALA A 371 8.01 -21.21 -9.63
CA ALA A 371 8.70 -20.87 -10.87
C ALA A 371 8.35 -21.79 -12.05
N THR A 372 7.73 -22.96 -11.79
CA THR A 372 7.44 -24.00 -12.80
C THR A 372 5.94 -24.31 -12.90
N ALA A 373 5.09 -23.35 -12.57
CA ALA A 373 3.64 -23.52 -12.69
C ALA A 373 3.26 -23.76 -14.17
N LYS A 374 2.42 -24.76 -14.42
CA LYS A 374 1.86 -25.01 -15.76
C LYS A 374 0.45 -24.45 -15.81
N PHE A 375 0.19 -23.64 -16.83
CA PHE A 375 -1.13 -23.05 -17.07
C PHE A 375 -1.76 -23.66 -18.32
N SER A 376 -3.09 -23.59 -18.43
CA SER A 376 -3.77 -23.92 -19.69
C SER A 376 -3.46 -22.87 -20.76
N ASN A 377 -3.50 -23.25 -22.03
CA ASN A 377 -3.18 -22.34 -23.15
C ASN A 377 -4.03 -21.06 -23.16
N SER A 378 -5.27 -21.12 -22.65
CA SER A 378 -6.19 -19.98 -22.57
C SER A 378 -6.13 -19.19 -21.26
N PHE A 379 -5.22 -19.54 -20.34
CA PHE A 379 -5.19 -18.95 -18.99
C PHE A 379 -4.90 -17.44 -19.02
N PHE A 380 -4.11 -16.99 -19.98
CA PHE A 380 -3.76 -15.59 -20.20
C PHE A 380 -4.55 -14.93 -21.35
N ASP A 381 -5.64 -15.53 -21.83
CA ASP A 381 -6.42 -14.90 -22.91
C ASP A 381 -7.14 -13.64 -22.39
N LEU A 382 -7.15 -12.57 -23.20
CA LEU A 382 -7.85 -11.30 -22.87
C LEU A 382 -9.38 -11.43 -22.92
N VAL A 383 -9.91 -12.52 -23.48
CA VAL A 383 -11.35 -12.78 -23.63
C VAL A 383 -11.66 -14.27 -23.52
N PRO A 384 -12.86 -14.64 -23.02
CA PRO A 384 -13.37 -16.00 -23.16
C PRO A 384 -13.46 -16.42 -24.64
N HIS A 385 -13.16 -17.69 -24.93
CA HIS A 385 -13.20 -18.25 -26.29
C HIS A 385 -14.50 -17.89 -27.05
N GLY A 386 -14.38 -17.16 -28.16
CA GLY A 386 -15.48 -16.88 -29.09
C GLY A 386 -15.97 -15.42 -29.15
N GLN A 387 -15.46 -14.53 -28.29
CA GLN A 387 -15.77 -13.08 -28.37
C GLN A 387 -14.61 -12.28 -28.97
N LYS A 388 -14.91 -11.40 -29.94
CA LYS A 388 -13.97 -10.40 -30.45
C LYS A 388 -13.98 -9.19 -29.50
N VAL A 389 -12.80 -8.77 -29.05
CA VAL A 389 -12.63 -7.48 -28.38
C VAL A 389 -12.30 -6.44 -29.43
N ASN A 390 -13.07 -5.34 -29.46
CA ASN A 390 -12.57 -4.11 -30.06
C ASN A 390 -11.59 -3.49 -29.07
N ILE A 391 -10.31 -3.83 -29.19
CA ILE A 391 -9.25 -3.07 -28.54
C ILE A 391 -9.20 -1.76 -29.32
N SER A 392 -9.77 -0.70 -28.75
CA SER A 392 -9.67 0.63 -29.35
C SER A 392 -8.20 1.04 -29.37
N ASP A 393 -7.75 1.66 -30.45
CA ASP A 393 -6.41 2.24 -30.48
C ASP A 393 -6.29 3.33 -29.41
N LYS A 394 -5.08 3.49 -28.88
CA LYS A 394 -4.76 4.56 -27.95
C LYS A 394 -5.16 5.90 -28.58
N PRO A 395 -6.00 6.72 -27.91
CA PRO A 395 -6.35 8.03 -28.42
C PRO A 395 -5.05 8.83 -28.66
N PRO A 396 -4.88 9.45 -29.83
CA PRO A 396 -3.61 10.09 -30.22
C PRO A 396 -3.16 11.18 -29.22
N ASP A 397 -4.10 11.77 -28.48
CA ASP A 397 -3.86 12.89 -27.57
C ASP A 397 -3.78 12.51 -26.08
N VAL A 398 -3.68 11.21 -25.74
CA VAL A 398 -3.50 10.77 -24.34
C VAL A 398 -2.09 10.21 -24.14
N PRO A 399 -1.12 10.98 -23.62
CA PRO A 399 0.22 10.47 -23.34
C PRO A 399 0.23 9.23 -22.42
N SER A 400 1.21 8.33 -22.61
CA SER A 400 1.39 7.18 -21.72
C SER A 400 1.67 7.71 -20.31
N GLY A 401 0.98 7.22 -19.28
CA GLY A 401 1.18 7.70 -17.91
C GLY A 401 0.13 8.66 -17.36
N LEU A 402 -0.77 9.20 -18.18
CA LEU A 402 -1.79 10.19 -17.79
C LEU A 402 -3.06 9.55 -17.23
N VAL A 403 -3.01 9.18 -15.95
CA VAL A 403 -4.20 8.84 -15.15
C VAL A 403 -4.26 9.87 -14.01
N THR A 404 -5.44 10.48 -13.81
CA THR A 404 -5.65 11.63 -12.88
C THR A 404 -5.23 11.31 -11.46
N ASP A 405 -5.48 10.09 -11.00
CA ASP A 405 -5.02 9.60 -9.70
C ASP A 405 -5.00 8.06 -9.64
N TYR A 406 -4.04 7.52 -8.88
CA TYR A 406 -4.05 6.11 -8.45
C TYR A 406 -4.61 6.08 -7.03
N SER A 407 -5.92 6.26 -6.86
CA SER A 407 -6.53 6.18 -5.53
C SER A 407 -7.09 4.77 -5.26
N THR A 408 -6.60 4.16 -4.17
CA THR A 408 -7.20 3.06 -3.39
C THR A 408 -8.23 2.20 -4.13
N SER A 409 -7.75 1.30 -5.00
CA SER A 409 -8.56 0.31 -5.73
C SER A 409 -9.40 0.79 -6.91
N LEU A 410 -9.37 2.08 -7.25
CA LEU A 410 -9.99 2.62 -8.44
C LEU A 410 -8.90 3.00 -9.44
N LEU A 411 -8.89 2.33 -10.59
CA LEU A 411 -8.03 2.75 -11.69
C LEU A 411 -8.66 4.03 -12.26
N GLY A 412 -8.00 5.17 -12.07
CA GLY A 412 -8.48 6.46 -12.56
C GLY A 412 -8.70 6.47 -14.07
N SER A 413 -9.59 7.34 -14.52
CA SER A 413 -9.84 7.55 -15.94
C SER A 413 -8.62 8.16 -16.65
N PRO A 414 -8.38 7.80 -17.91
CA PRO A 414 -7.35 8.46 -18.72
C PRO A 414 -7.71 9.93 -18.89
N VAL A 415 -6.70 10.78 -18.77
CA VAL A 415 -6.88 12.23 -18.85
C VAL A 415 -6.49 12.68 -20.25
N LYS A 416 -7.43 13.28 -20.97
CA LYS A 416 -7.14 13.86 -22.29
C LYS A 416 -6.14 15.00 -22.15
N ASN A 417 -5.15 15.07 -23.02
CA ASN A 417 -4.39 16.30 -23.16
C ASN A 417 -5.31 17.33 -23.86
N VAL A 418 -5.61 18.43 -23.18
CA VAL A 418 -6.55 19.44 -23.69
C VAL A 418 -5.75 20.63 -24.18
N SER A 419 -5.94 21.02 -25.44
CA SER A 419 -5.33 22.22 -25.99
C SER A 419 -5.89 23.46 -25.31
N VAL A 420 -5.12 24.55 -25.29
CA VAL A 420 -5.57 25.84 -24.72
C VAL A 420 -6.89 26.29 -25.33
N ASP A 421 -7.10 26.04 -26.62
CA ASP A 421 -8.28 26.46 -27.37
C ASP A 421 -9.53 25.63 -27.01
N ALA A 422 -9.36 24.45 -26.42
CA ALA A 422 -10.45 23.59 -25.96
C ALA A 422 -10.89 23.90 -24.52
N LEU A 423 -10.13 24.70 -23.77
CA LEU A 423 -10.48 25.10 -22.41
C LEU A 423 -11.66 26.08 -22.40
N LYS A 424 -12.69 25.75 -21.63
CA LYS A 424 -13.88 26.59 -21.45
C LYS A 424 -13.83 27.25 -20.08
N SER A 425 -14.52 28.38 -19.92
CA SER A 425 -14.68 28.99 -18.60
C SER A 425 -16.14 29.30 -18.29
N SER A 426 -16.47 29.33 -17.00
CA SER A 426 -17.77 29.74 -16.49
C SER A 426 -17.62 30.53 -15.20
N ARG A 427 -18.67 31.26 -14.80
CA ARG A 427 -18.74 31.93 -13.51
C ARG A 427 -19.81 31.23 -12.68
N PRO A 428 -19.43 30.46 -11.65
CA PRO A 428 -20.39 29.66 -10.89
C PRO A 428 -21.32 30.50 -10.02
N VAL A 429 -20.86 31.68 -9.61
CA VAL A 429 -21.59 32.61 -8.77
C VAL A 429 -21.38 34.03 -9.28
N ASP A 430 -22.23 34.96 -8.85
CA ASP A 430 -22.09 36.40 -9.11
C ASP A 430 -20.95 37.00 -8.24
N LEU A 431 -19.73 36.54 -8.51
CA LEU A 431 -18.48 37.08 -7.97
C LEU A 431 -17.53 37.28 -9.15
N LEU A 432 -17.20 38.55 -9.44
CA LEU A 432 -16.34 38.90 -10.57
C LEU A 432 -14.93 38.31 -10.48
N GLN A 433 -14.47 38.01 -9.28
CA GLN A 433 -13.17 37.38 -9.03
C GLN A 433 -13.16 35.86 -9.26
N VAL A 434 -14.30 35.17 -9.28
CA VAL A 434 -14.34 33.70 -9.37
C VAL A 434 -14.52 33.27 -10.82
N CYS A 435 -13.59 32.47 -11.32
CA CYS A 435 -13.64 31.86 -12.63
C CYS A 435 -13.44 30.34 -12.50
N TRP A 436 -14.37 29.57 -13.07
CA TRP A 436 -14.23 28.11 -13.24
C TRP A 436 -13.68 27.82 -14.62
N LEU A 437 -12.45 27.33 -14.67
CA LEU A 437 -11.87 26.81 -15.89
C LEU A 437 -12.25 25.33 -16.02
N ILE A 438 -13.01 25.00 -17.06
CA ILE A 438 -13.48 23.66 -17.35
C ILE A 438 -12.45 23.01 -18.27
N THR A 439 -11.73 22.06 -17.68
CA THR A 439 -10.63 21.35 -18.33
C THR A 439 -11.08 20.02 -18.92
N ASP A 440 -12.15 19.41 -18.40
CA ASP A 440 -12.85 18.29 -19.02
C ASP A 440 -14.34 18.41 -18.71
N ASP A 441 -15.19 18.36 -19.75
CA ASP A 441 -16.65 18.37 -19.63
C ASP A 441 -17.31 17.15 -20.29
N SER A 442 -16.54 16.09 -20.53
CA SER A 442 -17.03 14.88 -21.19
C SER A 442 -18.08 14.10 -20.36
N HIS A 443 -18.20 14.39 -19.07
CA HIS A 443 -19.26 13.90 -18.18
C HIS A 443 -19.46 14.84 -16.98
N ASP A 444 -20.53 14.61 -16.20
CA ASP A 444 -20.92 15.46 -15.05
C ASP A 444 -19.82 15.59 -13.97
N LEU A 445 -18.94 14.58 -13.85
CA LEU A 445 -17.77 14.57 -12.96
C LEU A 445 -16.49 15.16 -13.60
N GLY A 446 -16.60 15.87 -14.72
CA GLY A 446 -15.47 16.39 -15.47
C GLY A 446 -14.63 17.37 -14.64
N LEU A 447 -13.33 17.50 -14.95
CA LEU A 447 -12.42 18.29 -14.13
C LEU A 447 -12.62 19.79 -14.36
N LYS A 448 -12.77 20.51 -13.25
CA LYS A 448 -12.89 21.97 -13.19
C LYS A 448 -11.87 22.51 -12.22
N GLN A 449 -11.29 23.64 -12.59
CA GLN A 449 -10.27 24.32 -11.81
C GLN A 449 -10.77 25.70 -11.40
N LEU A 450 -10.51 26.07 -10.14
CA LEU A 450 -10.83 27.39 -9.65
C LEU A 450 -9.68 28.36 -9.94
N ILE A 451 -10.03 29.49 -10.56
CA ILE A 451 -9.18 30.66 -10.72
C ILE A 451 -9.82 31.81 -9.95
N ILE A 452 -9.03 32.47 -9.11
CA ILE A 452 -9.43 33.66 -8.38
C ILE A 452 -8.63 34.85 -8.93
N GLU A 453 -9.34 35.77 -9.57
CA GLU A 453 -8.78 36.96 -10.21
C GLU A 453 -8.88 38.19 -9.30
N PHE A 454 -7.74 38.81 -9.02
CA PHE A 454 -7.62 40.10 -8.33
C PHE A 454 -7.14 41.18 -9.31
N GLU A 455 -7.10 42.44 -8.88
CA GLU A 455 -6.70 43.57 -9.74
C GLU A 455 -5.35 43.35 -10.45
N THR A 456 -4.34 42.88 -9.71
CA THR A 456 -2.97 42.69 -10.23
C THR A 456 -2.49 41.24 -10.21
N GLU A 457 -3.26 40.34 -9.62
CA GLU A 457 -2.81 39.01 -9.20
C GLU A 457 -3.84 37.96 -9.62
N VAL A 458 -3.36 36.75 -9.89
CA VAL A 458 -4.23 35.58 -10.12
C VAL A 458 -3.79 34.45 -9.19
N ILE A 459 -4.77 33.87 -8.50
CA ILE A 459 -4.59 32.64 -7.72
C ILE A 459 -5.22 31.48 -8.49
N VAL A 460 -4.45 30.42 -8.72
CA VAL A 460 -4.97 29.15 -9.25
C VAL A 460 -5.13 28.18 -8.09
N CYS A 461 -6.30 27.57 -7.93
CA CYS A 461 -6.56 26.57 -6.89
C CYS A 461 -6.80 25.20 -7.55
N ASP A 462 -6.08 24.19 -7.08
CA ASP A 462 -6.09 22.81 -7.56
C ASP A 462 -5.80 22.65 -9.06
N ALA A 463 -4.53 22.35 -9.38
CA ALA A 463 -4.08 22.16 -10.75
C ALA A 463 -3.52 20.76 -10.97
N PRO A 464 -4.08 19.96 -11.91
CA PRO A 464 -3.43 18.73 -12.31
C PRO A 464 -2.08 19.07 -12.98
N PRO A 465 -1.03 18.28 -12.70
CA PRO A 465 0.35 18.61 -13.05
C PRO A 465 0.59 18.77 -14.56
N PHE A 466 -0.28 18.19 -15.38
CA PHE A 466 -0.13 18.12 -16.83
C PHE A 466 -0.82 19.27 -17.58
N TRP A 467 -1.65 20.07 -16.92
CA TRP A 467 -2.36 21.18 -17.55
C TRP A 467 -1.84 22.54 -17.14
N SER A 468 -0.81 22.60 -16.27
CA SER A 468 -0.30 23.88 -15.76
C SER A 468 0.08 24.86 -16.87
N GLU A 469 0.72 24.38 -17.94
CA GLU A 469 1.10 25.22 -19.08
C GLU A 469 -0.12 25.72 -19.86
N ALA A 470 -1.09 24.83 -20.14
CA ALA A 470 -2.30 25.19 -20.87
C ALA A 470 -3.15 26.20 -20.07
N VAL A 471 -3.27 25.99 -18.76
CA VAL A 471 -3.96 26.89 -17.82
C VAL A 471 -3.25 28.25 -17.77
N MET A 472 -1.92 28.28 -17.60
CA MET A 472 -1.17 29.53 -17.56
C MET A 472 -1.29 30.32 -18.87
N GLU A 473 -1.22 29.63 -20.01
CA GLU A 473 -1.40 30.25 -21.33
C GLU A 473 -2.83 30.75 -21.52
N TRP A 474 -3.84 29.99 -21.07
CA TRP A 474 -5.24 30.43 -21.10
C TRP A 474 -5.46 31.69 -20.25
N ILE A 475 -4.91 31.73 -19.03
CA ILE A 475 -4.98 32.90 -18.14
C ILE A 475 -4.31 34.10 -18.81
N LYS A 476 -3.14 33.90 -19.43
CA LYS A 476 -2.44 34.96 -20.15
C LYS A 476 -3.25 35.51 -21.33
N ARG A 477 -3.94 34.64 -22.10
CA ARG A 477 -4.75 35.03 -23.25
C ARG A 477 -6.07 35.73 -22.87
N ASN A 478 -6.76 35.24 -21.85
CA ASN A 478 -8.13 35.64 -21.54
C ASN A 478 -8.23 36.63 -20.38
N ILE A 479 -7.37 36.51 -19.36
CA ILE A 479 -7.31 37.41 -18.21
C ILE A 479 -6.24 38.49 -18.40
N GLY A 480 -5.18 38.20 -19.15
CA GLY A 480 -4.10 39.17 -19.41
C GLY A 480 -3.18 39.40 -18.20
N LYS A 481 -3.24 38.53 -17.19
CA LYS A 481 -2.45 38.62 -15.94
C LYS A 481 -1.54 37.41 -15.79
N LYS A 482 -0.52 37.54 -14.93
CA LYS A 482 0.37 36.43 -14.56
C LYS A 482 -0.19 35.72 -13.34
N VAL A 483 -0.07 34.39 -13.30
CA VAL A 483 -0.33 33.60 -12.09
C VAL A 483 0.69 33.99 -11.02
N THR A 484 0.22 34.59 -9.93
CA THR A 484 1.06 35.07 -8.83
C THR A 484 1.12 34.06 -7.69
N TYR A 485 0.00 33.37 -7.46
CA TYR A 485 -0.10 32.36 -6.43
C TYR A 485 -0.74 31.09 -6.98
N VAL A 486 -0.36 29.95 -6.39
CA VAL A 486 -1.07 28.69 -6.58
C VAL A 486 -1.36 28.09 -5.22
N ALA A 487 -2.62 27.72 -5.02
CA ALA A 487 -3.10 26.98 -3.87
C ALA A 487 -3.14 25.50 -4.26
N TRP A 488 -2.14 24.77 -3.77
CA TRP A 488 -2.01 23.30 -3.85
C TRP A 488 -1.65 22.79 -5.27
N ARG A 489 -0.67 21.84 -5.36
CA ARG A 489 -0.01 21.28 -6.59
C ARG A 489 0.82 22.28 -7.45
N ARG A 490 2.09 21.96 -7.79
CA ARG A 490 3.17 22.97 -7.54
C ARG A 490 4.32 23.19 -8.55
N SER A 491 4.92 22.20 -9.20
CA SER A 491 6.27 22.43 -9.80
C SER A 491 6.32 23.43 -10.95
N ASN A 492 5.34 23.40 -11.88
CA ASN A 492 5.39 24.23 -13.09
C ASN A 492 5.02 25.69 -12.82
N TYR A 493 4.06 25.94 -11.92
CA TYR A 493 3.71 27.29 -11.49
C TYR A 493 4.84 27.95 -10.70
N VAL A 494 5.54 27.20 -9.84
CA VAL A 494 6.73 27.71 -9.11
C VAL A 494 7.84 28.10 -10.08
N ARG A 495 8.12 27.28 -11.12
CA ARG A 495 9.07 27.65 -12.19
C ARG A 495 8.66 28.91 -12.94
N ALA A 496 7.35 29.14 -13.09
CA ALA A 496 6.81 30.39 -13.66
C ALA A 496 6.89 31.58 -12.67
N GLY A 497 7.33 31.37 -11.44
CA GLY A 497 7.51 32.38 -10.40
C GLY A 497 6.28 32.63 -9.53
N ALA A 498 5.33 31.69 -9.47
CA ALA A 498 4.21 31.75 -8.55
C ALA A 498 4.61 31.27 -7.15
N LYS A 499 4.06 31.91 -6.11
CA LYS A 499 4.23 31.48 -4.71
C LYS A 499 3.16 30.47 -4.33
N LEU A 500 3.49 29.59 -3.39
CA LEU A 500 2.60 28.53 -2.93
C LEU A 500 1.82 28.98 -1.69
N ILE A 501 0.49 28.95 -1.72
CA ILE A 501 -0.37 29.18 -0.54
C ILE A 501 -0.72 27.83 0.09
N ILE A 502 -0.16 27.52 1.26
CA ILE A 502 -0.09 26.14 1.77
C ILE A 502 -0.22 26.11 3.30
N PRO A 503 -0.74 25.03 3.90
CA PRO A 503 -0.73 24.94 5.35
C PRO A 503 0.70 24.75 5.86
N GLU A 504 0.99 25.29 7.05
CA GLU A 504 2.32 25.30 7.67
C GLU A 504 2.91 23.89 7.77
N MET A 505 2.08 22.90 8.11
CA MET A 505 2.52 21.50 8.20
C MET A 505 2.96 20.89 6.86
N ALA A 506 2.55 21.48 5.73
CA ALA A 506 2.93 20.99 4.41
C ALA A 506 4.27 21.62 3.93
N VAL A 507 4.79 22.66 4.58
CA VAL A 507 5.98 23.40 4.13
C VAL A 507 7.17 22.47 3.88
N ASP A 508 7.45 21.56 4.81
CA ASP A 508 8.56 20.60 4.68
C ASP A 508 8.45 19.75 3.42
N TYR A 509 7.27 19.19 3.15
CA TYR A 509 7.04 18.33 1.99
C TYR A 509 7.28 19.08 0.67
N TRP A 510 6.82 20.34 0.61
CA TRP A 510 6.89 21.14 -0.61
C TRP A 510 8.19 21.94 -0.75
N SER A 511 9.03 21.97 0.27
CA SER A 511 10.40 22.50 0.23
C SER A 511 11.33 21.70 -0.69
N SER A 512 10.91 20.50 -1.11
CA SER A 512 11.59 19.71 -2.13
C SER A 512 11.55 20.32 -3.54
N ILE A 513 10.69 21.31 -3.78
CA ILE A 513 10.56 21.98 -5.07
C ILE A 513 11.61 23.10 -5.16
N PRO A 514 12.55 23.05 -6.12
CA PRO A 514 13.57 24.08 -6.27
C PRO A 514 12.95 25.47 -6.52
N GLY A 515 13.37 26.46 -5.74
CA GLY A 515 12.91 27.85 -5.88
C GLY A 515 11.49 28.13 -5.38
N ALA A 516 10.89 27.19 -4.64
CA ALA A 516 9.57 27.40 -4.05
C ALA A 516 9.59 28.46 -2.94
N GLU A 517 8.70 29.44 -3.07
CA GLU A 517 8.38 30.40 -2.01
C GLU A 517 6.99 30.10 -1.46
N PHE A 518 6.82 30.24 -0.14
CA PHE A 518 5.61 29.83 0.56
C PHE A 518 4.92 30.99 1.26
N ILE A 519 3.58 30.96 1.22
CA ILE A 519 2.69 31.65 2.14
C ILE A 519 2.07 30.55 2.99
N ALA A 520 2.62 30.38 4.19
CA ALA A 520 2.18 29.38 5.16
C ALA A 520 1.00 29.91 5.99
N PHE A 521 0.06 29.04 6.33
CA PHE A 521 -1.05 29.34 7.23
C PHE A 521 -1.40 28.15 8.11
N ASN A 522 -2.14 28.36 9.19
CA ASN A 522 -2.57 27.29 10.08
C ASN A 522 -3.98 27.54 10.62
N GLN A 523 -4.47 26.63 11.46
CA GLN A 523 -5.85 26.63 11.93
C GLN A 523 -6.22 27.90 12.72
N THR A 524 -5.23 28.48 13.42
CA THR A 524 -5.43 29.69 14.23
C THR A 524 -5.14 30.98 13.47
N HIS A 525 -4.41 30.87 12.35
CA HIS A 525 -3.98 31.99 11.52
C HIS A 525 -4.25 31.64 10.05
N PRO A 526 -5.52 31.68 9.59
CA PRO A 526 -5.84 31.46 8.19
C PRO A 526 -5.21 32.56 7.33
N TYR A 527 -4.83 32.23 6.09
CA TYR A 527 -4.31 33.23 5.18
C TYR A 527 -5.47 33.96 4.50
N VAL A 528 -5.54 35.27 4.73
CA VAL A 528 -6.54 36.15 4.12
C VAL A 528 -5.86 37.01 3.06
N HIS A 529 -6.27 36.84 1.82
CA HIS A 529 -5.78 37.64 0.70
C HIS A 529 -6.68 38.85 0.44
N ARG A 530 -6.06 40.04 0.33
CA ARG A 530 -6.64 41.35 -0.03
C ARG A 530 -7.98 41.66 0.65
N ASP A 531 -7.91 42.31 1.81
CA ASP A 531 -9.09 42.87 2.50
C ASP A 531 -10.29 41.91 2.55
N VAL A 532 -10.07 40.66 2.98
CA VAL A 532 -11.13 39.69 3.30
C VAL A 532 -11.75 38.98 2.08
N GLN A 533 -11.21 39.14 0.87
CA GLN A 533 -11.82 38.63 -0.36
C GLN A 533 -11.55 37.15 -0.66
N ALA A 534 -10.44 36.57 -0.19
CA ALA A 534 -10.18 35.12 -0.26
C ALA A 534 -9.50 34.61 1.01
N TRP A 535 -10.08 33.60 1.66
CA TRP A 535 -9.64 33.03 2.93
C TRP A 535 -9.24 31.59 2.71
N PHE A 536 -7.96 31.30 2.95
CA PHE A 536 -7.40 29.96 2.90
C PHE A 536 -7.38 29.41 4.32
N ASN A 537 -8.16 28.36 4.52
CA ASN A 537 -8.44 27.79 5.82
C ASN A 537 -7.93 26.35 5.87
N TRP A 538 -7.55 25.94 7.08
CA TRP A 538 -6.95 24.64 7.36
C TRP A 538 -7.39 24.18 8.76
N ALA A 539 -7.57 22.87 8.95
CA ALA A 539 -7.86 22.28 10.25
C ALA A 539 -7.01 21.02 10.47
N ASP A 540 -6.58 20.79 11.71
CA ASP A 540 -5.68 19.68 12.05
C ASP A 540 -6.38 18.31 12.04
N GLN A 541 -7.67 18.27 12.37
CA GLN A 541 -8.44 17.02 12.45
C GLN A 541 -9.04 16.57 11.12
N ALA A 542 -8.61 17.22 10.06
CA ALA A 542 -9.21 17.12 8.76
C ALA A 542 -8.62 15.85 8.07
N PRO A 543 -9.40 14.85 7.57
CA PRO A 543 -8.94 13.64 6.86
C PRO A 543 -7.77 13.74 5.88
N HIS A 544 -7.58 14.87 5.20
CA HIS A 544 -6.42 15.17 4.36
C HIS A 544 -5.50 16.25 4.97
N ALA A 545 -5.46 16.47 6.29
CA ALA A 545 -4.80 17.62 6.93
C ALA A 545 -3.34 17.87 6.47
N ALA A 546 -2.61 16.85 6.03
CA ALA A 546 -1.27 16.99 5.43
C ALA A 546 -1.23 17.84 4.14
N ASP A 547 -2.31 17.90 3.37
CA ASP A 547 -2.44 18.65 2.11
C ASP A 547 -3.82 19.31 1.90
N TRP A 548 -4.71 19.24 2.89
CA TRP A 548 -6.11 19.68 2.81
C TRP A 548 -6.37 21.05 3.34
N THR A 549 -7.08 21.83 2.54
CA THR A 549 -7.39 23.23 2.79
C THR A 549 -8.58 23.59 1.92
N TYR A 550 -9.39 24.54 2.36
CA TYR A 550 -10.46 25.10 1.55
C TYR A 550 -10.26 26.60 1.43
N VAL A 551 -10.80 27.15 0.34
CA VAL A 551 -10.81 28.59 0.09
C VAL A 551 -12.25 29.10 0.10
N MET A 552 -12.48 30.15 0.87
CA MET A 552 -13.72 30.92 0.84
C MET A 552 -13.47 32.25 0.16
N VAL A 553 -14.33 32.63 -0.78
CA VAL A 553 -14.17 33.81 -1.63
C VAL A 553 -15.44 34.67 -1.55
N THR A 554 -15.31 35.98 -1.36
CA THR A 554 -16.45 36.90 -1.23
C THR A 554 -16.08 38.34 -1.64
N GLU A 555 -17.08 39.22 -1.74
CA GLU A 555 -16.92 40.62 -2.12
C GLU A 555 -16.09 41.43 -1.12
N ARG A 556 -15.52 42.55 -1.58
CA ARG A 556 -14.81 43.51 -0.73
C ARG A 556 -15.82 44.20 0.18
N CYS A 557 -15.79 43.89 1.48
CA CYS A 557 -16.79 44.26 2.50
C CYS A 557 -18.12 43.48 2.38
N PRO A 558 -18.13 42.18 2.70
CA PRO A 558 -19.33 41.37 2.58
C PRO A 558 -20.41 41.85 3.55
N ASN A 559 -21.66 41.84 3.10
CA ASN A 559 -22.83 42.01 3.94
C ASN A 559 -23.69 40.73 3.91
N LYS A 560 -24.81 40.72 4.63
CA LYS A 560 -25.70 39.55 4.72
C LYS A 560 -26.24 39.04 3.38
N ASN A 561 -26.19 39.84 2.32
CA ASN A 561 -26.63 39.51 0.97
C ASN A 561 -25.47 39.30 -0.01
N SER A 562 -24.21 39.40 0.43
CA SER A 562 -23.05 39.23 -0.45
C SER A 562 -22.89 37.78 -0.85
N SER A 563 -22.55 37.57 -2.13
CA SER A 563 -22.23 36.25 -2.66
C SER A 563 -21.00 35.67 -1.96
N ILE A 564 -21.06 34.37 -1.65
CA ILE A 564 -19.96 33.62 -1.07
C ILE A 564 -19.73 32.41 -1.95
N PHE A 565 -18.47 32.14 -2.27
CA PHE A 565 -18.05 30.92 -2.95
C PHE A 565 -17.08 30.15 -2.06
N VAL A 566 -17.42 28.91 -1.72
CA VAL A 566 -16.53 28.02 -0.98
C VAL A 566 -16.06 26.93 -1.94
N PHE A 567 -14.75 26.76 -2.03
CA PHE A 567 -14.14 25.72 -2.85
C PHE A 567 -13.17 24.91 -2.02
N GLU A 568 -13.29 23.61 -2.17
CA GLU A 568 -12.46 22.63 -1.52
C GLU A 568 -12.03 21.63 -2.59
N ALA A 569 -10.73 21.39 -2.65
CA ALA A 569 -10.16 20.33 -3.46
C ALA A 569 -10.11 19.04 -2.62
N ASP A 570 -10.42 17.90 -3.23
CA ASP A 570 -10.32 16.57 -2.62
C ASP A 570 -11.22 16.34 -1.38
N THR A 571 -12.54 16.61 -1.49
CA THR A 571 -13.50 16.37 -0.40
C THR A 571 -13.73 14.86 -0.15
N TRP A 572 -13.12 14.31 0.90
CA TRP A 572 -13.52 13.03 1.50
C TRP A 572 -13.24 13.00 3.01
N GLU A 573 -14.25 12.61 3.81
CA GLU A 573 -14.08 12.42 5.25
C GLU A 573 -13.93 10.94 5.64
N ALA A 574 -12.73 10.56 6.10
CA ALA A 574 -12.45 9.25 6.64
C ALA A 574 -12.78 9.16 8.14
N GLY A 575 -13.56 8.16 8.55
CA GLY A 575 -13.71 7.77 9.96
C GLY A 575 -15.07 8.05 10.61
N LEU A 576 -16.02 8.65 9.90
CA LEU A 576 -17.43 8.72 10.32
C LEU A 576 -18.22 7.52 9.76
N SER A 577 -19.33 7.13 10.43
CA SER A 577 -20.27 6.18 9.84
C SER A 577 -20.90 6.78 8.57
N VAL A 578 -21.33 5.94 7.63
CA VAL A 578 -21.91 6.35 6.33
C VAL A 578 -22.95 7.48 6.48
N ASP A 579 -23.82 7.38 7.50
CA ASP A 579 -24.87 8.36 7.80
C ASP A 579 -24.37 9.75 8.27
N LEU A 580 -23.08 9.90 8.56
CA LEU A 580 -22.46 11.10 9.11
C LEU A 580 -21.41 11.73 8.17
N GLY A 581 -21.15 11.16 6.98
CA GLY A 581 -20.17 11.71 6.06
C GLY A 581 -20.64 12.98 5.34
N ASN A 582 -19.76 13.96 5.19
CA ASN A 582 -20.06 15.26 4.57
C ASN A 582 -20.73 15.19 3.18
N GLN A 583 -20.48 14.17 2.35
CA GLN A 583 -21.16 14.07 1.06
C GLN A 583 -22.64 13.70 1.18
N GLN A 584 -23.01 12.84 2.14
CA GLN A 584 -24.40 12.49 2.38
C GLN A 584 -25.10 13.58 3.20
N GLN A 585 -24.41 14.25 4.13
CA GLN A 585 -24.95 15.44 4.81
C GLN A 585 -25.13 16.62 3.86
N MET A 586 -24.17 16.91 2.99
CA MET A 586 -24.29 17.97 1.97
C MET A 586 -25.37 17.63 0.96
N ARG A 587 -25.50 16.35 0.57
CA ARG A 587 -26.58 15.92 -0.33
C ARG A 587 -27.96 15.97 0.36
N GLN A 588 -28.07 15.53 1.61
CA GLN A 588 -29.30 15.67 2.41
C GLN A 588 -29.65 17.14 2.63
N TRP A 589 -28.66 18.01 2.81
CA TRP A 589 -28.87 19.44 2.95
C TRP A 589 -29.33 20.07 1.64
N LEU A 590 -28.72 19.73 0.51
CA LEU A 590 -29.15 20.17 -0.83
C LEU A 590 -30.55 19.63 -1.18
N ASP A 591 -30.85 18.37 -0.88
CA ASP A 591 -32.16 17.77 -1.10
C ASP A 591 -33.23 18.42 -0.18
N GLN A 592 -32.89 18.73 1.08
CA GLN A 592 -33.77 19.48 1.99
C GLN A 592 -34.01 20.92 1.52
N LEU A 593 -32.99 21.62 1.00
CA LEU A 593 -33.13 22.96 0.44
C LEU A 593 -34.04 22.95 -0.82
N LEU A 594 -33.99 21.88 -1.61
CA LEU A 594 -34.91 21.68 -2.75
C LEU A 594 -36.35 21.44 -2.27
N ASP A 595 -36.52 20.60 -1.25
CA ASP A 595 -37.84 20.33 -0.64
C ASP A 595 -38.44 21.56 0.06
N ASP A 596 -37.58 22.46 0.58
CA ASP A 596 -37.95 23.76 1.16
C ASP A 596 -38.24 24.83 0.08
N GLY A 597 -38.12 24.48 -1.21
CA GLY A 597 -38.53 25.31 -2.34
C GLY A 597 -37.47 26.26 -2.88
N LEU A 598 -36.19 26.09 -2.52
CA LEU A 598 -35.11 26.87 -3.11
C LEU A 598 -34.79 26.38 -4.53
N PRO A 599 -34.63 27.30 -5.51
CA PRO A 599 -34.31 26.92 -6.88
C PRO A 599 -32.87 26.41 -6.97
N ARG A 600 -32.62 25.44 -7.86
CA ARG A 600 -31.27 24.91 -8.15
C ARG A 600 -30.22 25.96 -8.48
N SER A 601 -30.62 27.16 -8.92
CA SER A 601 -29.71 28.27 -9.20
C SER A 601 -29.18 28.97 -7.93
N ALA A 602 -29.73 28.65 -6.76
CA ALA A 602 -29.29 29.15 -5.45
C ALA A 602 -28.42 28.14 -4.68
N MET A 603 -28.17 26.97 -5.28
CA MET A 603 -27.33 25.87 -4.80
C MET A 603 -26.16 25.69 -5.76
#